data_AF-A0A8H4V169-F1
#
_entry.id   AF-A0A8H4V169-F1
#
_cell.length_a   1.000
_cell.length_b   1.000
_cell.length_c   1.000
_cell.angle_alpha   90.00
_cell.angle_beta   90.00
_cell.angle_gamma   90.00
#
_symmetry.space_group_name_H-M   'P 1'
#
loop_
_entity.id
_entity.type
_entity.pdbx_description
1 polymer ?
#
loop_
_entity_poly.entity_id
_entity_poly.type
_entity_poly.pdbx_seq_one_letter_code
_entity_poly.pdbx_strand_id
1 'polypeptide(L)'
;MAITAEELFDGIGEKYEDVYANNPGLEVIMQLALAELKPGSHVLDVGCGTGKPVASQVARAGHNVYGIDVSQKMVDIASWQVSAQPSSKIEAFTITAQVVRHVELPFMGRKCIGTVYTVDGWRNLFQKAGFEIQVEKFFSFTERQPYKDESQEHYLVIARKVVDHALMGPYPLPTSYRGPHPLSEGSWAPFAERLVRDEFDAVLDLLENNQNILDVGSGYGKLPIAIAKRGGTAYSIEPNAERNSLQMKHAHNVKVRVGSAENIPFPDGKFDAVVAMWVLHY
;
A
#
# COMPACT_ATOMS: atom_id res chain seq x y z
N MET A 1 -16.68 17.41 16.54
CA MET A 1 -15.35 17.03 16.01
C MET A 1 -15.55 15.67 15.35
N ALA A 2 -15.13 15.49 14.10
CA ALA A 2 -15.25 14.19 13.42
C ALA A 2 -14.22 13.23 14.03
N ILE A 3 -14.67 12.02 14.36
CA ILE A 3 -13.82 10.99 14.99
C ILE A 3 -13.32 10.00 13.94
N THR A 4 -12.16 9.40 14.20
CA THR A 4 -11.60 8.36 13.31
C THR A 4 -12.45 7.07 13.38
N ALA A 5 -12.26 6.17 12.41
CA ALA A 5 -12.94 4.87 12.43
C ALA A 5 -12.53 4.05 13.66
N GLU A 6 -11.25 4.07 14.03
CA GLU A 6 -10.73 3.39 15.24
C GLU A 6 -11.38 3.95 16.51
N GLU A 7 -11.37 5.27 16.69
CA GLU A 7 -11.99 5.94 17.86
C GLU A 7 -13.50 5.68 17.94
N LEU A 8 -14.18 5.59 16.80
CA LEU A 8 -15.60 5.23 16.73
C LEU A 8 -15.80 3.80 17.26
N PHE A 9 -15.12 2.81 16.65
CA PHE A 9 -15.32 1.40 16.94
C PHE A 9 -14.87 1.01 18.35
N ASP A 10 -13.79 1.61 18.86
CA ASP A 10 -13.37 1.47 20.26
C ASP A 10 -14.47 1.89 21.25
N GLY A 11 -15.23 2.92 20.89
CA GLY A 11 -16.31 3.49 21.71
C GLY A 11 -17.64 2.74 21.64
N ILE A 12 -17.88 1.93 20.60
CA ILE A 12 -19.18 1.27 20.36
C ILE A 12 -19.16 -0.26 20.44
N GLY A 13 -17.98 -0.91 20.47
CA GLY A 13 -17.77 -2.36 20.60
C GLY A 13 -19.00 -3.23 20.90
N GLU A 14 -19.38 -3.33 22.18
CA GLU A 14 -20.51 -4.17 22.62
C GLU A 14 -21.87 -3.72 22.07
N LYS A 15 -22.09 -2.40 21.95
CA LYS A 15 -23.35 -1.83 21.42
C LYS A 15 -23.53 -2.09 19.92
N TYR A 16 -22.43 -2.30 19.19
CA TYR A 16 -22.49 -2.67 17.77
C TYR A 16 -23.18 -4.03 17.59
N GLU A 17 -22.83 -5.02 18.42
CA GLU A 17 -23.43 -6.36 18.38
C GLU A 17 -24.94 -6.29 18.69
N ASP A 18 -25.36 -5.52 19.69
CA ASP A 18 -26.78 -5.36 20.06
C ASP A 18 -27.66 -4.88 18.90
N VAL A 19 -27.11 -4.06 18.01
CA VAL A 19 -27.82 -3.49 16.87
C VAL A 19 -27.78 -4.44 15.67
N TYR A 20 -26.64 -5.08 15.39
CA TYR A 20 -26.38 -5.77 14.11
C TYR A 20 -26.37 -7.30 14.17
N ALA A 21 -26.39 -7.93 15.36
CA ALA A 21 -26.24 -9.38 15.51
C ALA A 21 -27.27 -10.24 14.75
N ASN A 22 -28.47 -9.71 14.48
CA ASN A 22 -29.56 -10.43 13.82
C ASN A 22 -29.93 -9.80 12.47
N ASN A 23 -28.96 -9.64 11.57
CA ASN A 23 -29.17 -9.13 10.22
C ASN A 23 -29.59 -10.28 9.27
N PRO A 24 -30.86 -10.34 8.79
CA PRO A 24 -31.33 -11.45 7.94
C PRO A 24 -30.63 -11.53 6.58
N GLY A 25 -30.24 -10.39 6.01
CA GLY A 25 -29.50 -10.36 4.75
C GLY A 25 -28.11 -10.99 4.90
N LEU A 26 -27.45 -10.71 6.02
CA LEU A 26 -26.16 -11.28 6.35
C LEU A 26 -26.25 -12.80 6.56
N GLU A 27 -27.29 -13.28 7.26
CA GLU A 27 -27.53 -14.72 7.43
C GLU A 27 -27.70 -15.46 6.10
N VAL A 28 -28.51 -14.91 5.19
CA VAL A 28 -28.72 -15.50 3.84
C VAL A 28 -27.41 -15.57 3.07
N ILE A 29 -26.60 -14.51 3.10
CA ILE A 29 -25.33 -14.51 2.38
C ILE A 29 -24.27 -15.40 3.02
N MET A 30 -24.27 -15.53 4.34
CA MET A 30 -23.41 -16.49 5.04
C MET A 30 -23.74 -17.93 4.65
N GLN A 31 -25.02 -18.29 4.55
CA GLN A 31 -25.43 -19.61 4.08
C GLN A 31 -24.95 -19.90 2.66
N LEU A 32 -25.11 -18.93 1.74
CA LEU A 32 -24.62 -19.06 0.36
C LEU A 32 -23.10 -19.17 0.32
N ALA A 33 -22.38 -18.35 1.09
CA ALA A 33 -20.92 -18.35 1.12
C ALA A 33 -20.36 -19.68 1.68
N LEU A 34 -20.92 -20.17 2.80
CA LEU A 34 -20.49 -21.42 3.42
C LEU A 34 -20.73 -22.64 2.51
N ALA A 35 -21.81 -22.64 1.73
CA ALA A 35 -22.11 -23.72 0.79
C ALA A 35 -21.06 -23.84 -0.35
N GLU A 36 -20.34 -22.75 -0.64
CA GLU A 36 -19.29 -22.72 -1.67
C GLU A 36 -17.90 -23.10 -1.13
N LEU A 37 -17.71 -23.16 0.19
CA LEU A 37 -16.42 -23.46 0.80
C LEU A 37 -16.14 -24.96 0.82
N LYS A 38 -14.89 -25.33 0.50
CA LYS A 38 -14.40 -26.69 0.71
C LYS A 38 -14.21 -26.95 2.20
N PRO A 39 -14.39 -28.19 2.70
CA PRO A 39 -14.13 -28.53 4.09
C PRO A 39 -12.73 -28.06 4.54
N GLY A 40 -12.64 -27.46 5.74
CA GLY A 40 -11.37 -26.98 6.29
C GLY A 40 -10.75 -25.75 5.60
N SER A 41 -11.50 -25.04 4.73
CA SER A 41 -11.03 -23.80 4.08
C SER A 41 -10.47 -22.77 5.06
N HIS A 42 -9.51 -21.96 4.59
CA HIS A 42 -8.99 -20.79 5.31
C HIS A 42 -9.73 -19.54 4.82
N VAL A 43 -10.33 -18.79 5.74
CA VAL A 43 -11.19 -17.65 5.46
C VAL A 43 -10.67 -16.42 6.19
N LEU A 44 -10.48 -15.32 5.47
CA LEU A 44 -10.14 -14.02 6.05
C LEU A 44 -11.40 -13.16 6.14
N ASP A 45 -11.77 -12.77 7.36
CA ASP A 45 -12.84 -11.83 7.67
C ASP A 45 -12.24 -10.41 7.84
N VAL A 46 -12.52 -9.53 6.88
CA VAL A 46 -11.96 -8.18 6.81
C VAL A 46 -12.98 -7.17 7.34
N GLY A 47 -12.64 -6.47 8.41
CA GLY A 47 -13.60 -5.72 9.22
C GLY A 47 -14.42 -6.65 10.10
N CYS A 48 -13.75 -7.59 10.79
CA CYS A 48 -14.42 -8.69 11.48
C CYS A 48 -15.29 -8.25 12.67
N GLY A 49 -15.21 -6.99 13.11
CA GLY A 49 -15.97 -6.48 14.25
C GLY A 49 -15.73 -7.32 15.49
N THR A 50 -16.80 -7.70 16.20
CA THR A 50 -16.74 -8.60 17.37
C THR A 50 -16.67 -10.08 17.02
N GLY A 51 -16.49 -10.44 15.74
CA GLY A 51 -16.37 -11.81 15.25
C GLY A 51 -17.71 -12.53 15.03
N LYS A 52 -18.84 -11.83 15.21
CA LYS A 52 -20.18 -12.36 14.93
C LYS A 52 -20.92 -11.50 13.90
N PRO A 53 -21.80 -12.12 13.09
CA PRO A 53 -22.01 -13.58 12.99
C PRO A 53 -20.93 -14.26 12.14
N VAL A 54 -20.19 -13.52 11.31
CA VAL A 54 -19.36 -14.03 10.22
C VAL A 54 -18.27 -14.98 10.71
N ALA A 55 -17.28 -14.49 11.46
CA ALA A 55 -16.17 -15.34 11.91
C ALA A 55 -16.64 -16.53 12.77
N SER A 56 -17.63 -16.33 13.63
CA SER A 56 -18.22 -17.39 14.45
C SER A 56 -18.89 -18.49 13.63
N GLN A 57 -19.67 -18.14 12.60
CA GLN A 57 -20.32 -19.12 11.73
C GLN A 57 -19.31 -19.90 10.88
N VAL A 58 -18.29 -19.20 10.35
CA VAL A 58 -17.19 -19.83 9.61
C VAL A 58 -16.44 -20.84 10.49
N ALA A 59 -16.09 -20.45 11.71
CA ALA A 59 -15.43 -21.35 12.67
C ALA A 59 -16.32 -22.57 13.02
N ARG A 60 -17.62 -22.34 13.28
CA ARG A 60 -18.58 -23.43 13.58
C ARG A 60 -18.80 -24.38 12.42
N ALA A 61 -18.68 -23.91 11.18
CA ALA A 61 -18.73 -24.73 9.98
C ALA A 61 -17.45 -25.58 9.77
N GLY A 62 -16.45 -25.48 10.66
CA GLY A 62 -15.22 -26.27 10.61
C GLY A 62 -14.14 -25.69 9.70
N HIS A 63 -14.19 -24.38 9.43
CA HIS A 63 -13.18 -23.67 8.66
C HIS A 63 -12.22 -22.91 9.56
N ASN A 64 -11.00 -22.68 9.07
CA ASN A 64 -10.01 -21.83 9.74
C ASN A 64 -10.34 -20.37 9.42
N VAL A 65 -10.65 -19.56 10.43
CA VAL A 65 -10.95 -18.14 10.24
C VAL A 65 -9.85 -17.24 10.79
N TYR A 66 -9.53 -16.20 10.04
CA TYR A 66 -8.60 -15.14 10.41
C TYR A 66 -9.38 -13.82 10.37
N GLY A 67 -9.32 -13.01 11.41
CA GLY A 67 -10.03 -11.73 11.48
C GLY A 67 -9.05 -10.57 11.48
N ILE A 68 -9.36 -9.52 10.71
CA ILE A 68 -8.70 -8.21 10.83
C ILE A 68 -9.76 -7.13 11.02
N ASP A 69 -9.49 -6.18 11.91
CA ASP A 69 -10.32 -4.99 12.10
C ASP A 69 -9.42 -3.78 12.35
N VAL A 70 -9.93 -2.57 12.08
CA VAL A 70 -9.22 -1.32 12.35
C VAL A 70 -9.12 -1.04 13.85
N SER A 71 -10.10 -1.49 14.64
CA SER A 71 -10.10 -1.36 16.10
C SER A 71 -9.48 -2.61 16.73
N GLN A 72 -8.37 -2.41 17.45
CA GLN A 72 -7.76 -3.49 18.22
C GLN A 72 -8.74 -4.05 19.27
N LYS A 73 -9.58 -3.20 19.87
CA LYS A 73 -10.62 -3.63 20.81
C LYS A 73 -11.65 -4.56 20.16
N MET A 74 -12.06 -4.29 18.92
CA MET A 74 -12.91 -5.20 18.14
C MET A 74 -12.21 -6.54 17.89
N VAL A 75 -10.94 -6.51 17.46
CA VAL A 75 -10.12 -7.72 17.29
C VAL A 75 -9.97 -8.50 18.59
N ASP A 76 -9.82 -7.84 19.74
CA ASP A 76 -9.70 -8.48 21.05
C ASP A 76 -11.01 -9.16 21.45
N ILE A 77 -12.16 -8.51 21.21
CA ILE A 77 -13.49 -9.10 21.44
C ILE A 77 -13.70 -10.26 20.48
N ALA A 78 -13.45 -10.10 19.18
CA ALA A 78 -13.54 -11.17 18.19
C ALA A 78 -12.63 -12.33 18.55
N SER A 79 -11.38 -12.05 18.88
CA SER A 79 -10.42 -13.05 19.31
C SER A 79 -10.91 -13.73 20.59
N TRP A 80 -11.48 -13.03 21.56
CA TRP A 80 -12.02 -13.69 22.76
C TRP A 80 -13.25 -14.56 22.43
N GLN A 81 -14.15 -14.07 21.59
CA GLN A 81 -15.37 -14.76 21.17
C GLN A 81 -15.10 -15.93 20.20
N VAL A 82 -13.98 -15.88 19.47
CA VAL A 82 -13.63 -16.78 18.34
C VAL A 82 -12.31 -17.56 18.58
N SER A 83 -11.55 -17.27 19.66
CA SER A 83 -10.19 -17.79 19.97
C SER A 83 -9.97 -19.24 19.57
N ALA A 84 -8.88 -19.59 18.87
CA ALA A 84 -7.49 -19.12 19.14
C ALA A 84 -6.67 -18.47 17.97
N GLN A 85 -6.27 -17.19 18.18
CA GLN A 85 -4.98 -16.42 17.97
C GLN A 85 -4.26 -16.25 16.56
N PRO A 86 -3.40 -15.21 16.29
CA PRO A 86 -3.73 -13.89 15.67
C PRO A 86 -2.67 -13.27 14.66
N SER A 87 -2.84 -11.98 14.26
CA SER A 87 -1.91 -10.96 13.63
C SER A 87 -2.28 -10.47 12.20
N SER A 88 -2.11 -9.22 11.68
CA SER A 88 -1.55 -7.89 12.07
C SER A 88 -2.01 -6.73 11.10
N LYS A 89 -1.55 -5.47 11.37
CA LYS A 89 -1.86 -4.08 10.86
C LYS A 89 -1.79 -3.76 9.34
N ILE A 90 -2.38 -2.62 8.88
CA ILE A 90 -1.87 -1.58 7.89
C ILE A 90 -2.88 -0.43 7.57
N GLU A 91 -2.38 0.77 7.18
CA GLU A 91 -3.06 2.07 6.89
C GLU A 91 -3.20 2.48 5.38
N ALA A 92 -4.19 3.37 5.09
CA ALA A 92 -4.32 4.54 4.14
C ALA A 92 -3.88 4.50 2.63
N PHE A 93 -4.34 5.26 1.60
CA PHE A 93 -5.50 6.10 1.14
C PHE A 93 -5.29 6.44 -0.39
N THR A 94 -6.32 6.81 -1.18
CA THR A 94 -6.38 7.86 -2.29
C THR A 94 -7.60 7.72 -3.24
N ILE A 95 -8.15 8.84 -3.72
CA ILE A 95 -9.41 9.04 -4.49
C ILE A 95 -9.27 8.78 -6.01
N THR A 96 -10.28 8.15 -6.61
CA THR A 96 -10.59 8.21 -8.07
C THR A 96 -12.12 8.28 -8.23
N ALA A 97 -12.64 8.70 -9.39
CA ALA A 97 -14.04 9.11 -9.65
C ALA A 97 -15.18 8.10 -9.32
N GLN A 98 -14.88 6.95 -8.74
CA GLN A 98 -15.84 5.95 -8.25
C GLN A 98 -15.78 5.73 -6.73
N VAL A 99 -14.92 6.49 -6.04
CA VAL A 99 -14.68 6.42 -4.61
C VAL A 99 -14.50 7.81 -4.03
N VAL A 100 -15.24 8.11 -2.96
CA VAL A 100 -15.00 9.28 -2.11
C VAL A 100 -14.39 8.78 -0.82
N ARG A 101 -13.20 9.26 -0.48
CA ARG A 101 -12.52 8.94 0.77
C ARG A 101 -12.59 10.12 1.72
N HIS A 102 -12.50 9.84 3.01
CA HIS A 102 -12.57 10.85 4.06
C HIS A 102 -13.87 11.66 4.07
N VAL A 103 -14.99 11.02 3.73
CA VAL A 103 -16.31 11.66 3.81
C VAL A 103 -16.89 11.45 5.20
N GLU A 104 -17.51 12.50 5.75
CA GLU A 104 -18.25 12.43 7.00
C GLU A 104 -19.59 11.71 6.76
N LEU A 105 -19.81 10.61 7.47
CA LEU A 105 -21.00 9.77 7.36
C LEU A 105 -21.68 9.65 8.74
N PRO A 106 -23.02 9.66 8.81
CA PRO A 106 -23.73 9.25 10.01
C PRO A 106 -23.57 7.73 10.20
N PHE A 107 -23.25 7.31 11.41
CA PHE A 107 -23.21 5.90 11.81
C PHE A 107 -23.51 5.78 13.31
N MET A 108 -24.56 5.06 13.68
CA MET A 108 -25.01 4.85 15.07
C MET A 108 -25.09 6.16 15.87
N GLY A 109 -25.75 7.19 15.30
CA GLY A 109 -25.92 8.50 15.93
C GLY A 109 -24.64 9.34 16.08
N ARG A 110 -23.53 8.92 15.45
CA ARG A 110 -22.26 9.65 15.43
C ARG A 110 -21.86 9.99 14.01
N LYS A 111 -20.96 10.96 13.87
CA LYS A 111 -20.34 11.29 12.59
C LYS A 111 -18.96 10.66 12.50
N CYS A 112 -18.76 9.75 11.56
CA CYS A 112 -17.49 9.08 11.33
C CYS A 112 -16.90 9.43 9.96
N ILE A 113 -15.58 9.41 9.86
CA ILE A 113 -14.88 9.60 8.59
C ILE A 113 -14.73 8.24 7.90
N GLY A 114 -15.31 8.10 6.71
CA GLY A 114 -15.33 6.84 5.96
C GLY A 114 -14.85 6.96 4.52
N THR A 115 -14.76 5.81 3.85
CA THR A 115 -14.58 5.70 2.41
C THR A 115 -15.84 5.06 1.80
N VAL A 116 -16.41 5.70 0.78
CA VAL A 116 -17.61 5.24 0.08
C VAL A 116 -17.28 5.02 -1.39
N TYR A 117 -17.65 3.86 -1.90
CA TYR A 117 -17.58 3.55 -3.33
C TYR A 117 -19.00 3.54 -3.92
N THR A 118 -19.12 3.85 -5.21
CA THR A 118 -20.33 3.48 -5.96
C THR A 118 -20.38 1.95 -6.11
N VAL A 119 -21.54 1.39 -6.45
CA VAL A 119 -21.66 -0.05 -6.76
C VAL A 119 -20.65 -0.46 -7.83
N ASP A 120 -20.51 0.33 -8.91
CA ASP A 120 -19.51 0.06 -9.94
C ASP A 120 -18.07 0.21 -9.45
N GLY A 121 -17.82 1.11 -8.49
CA GLY A 121 -16.53 1.24 -7.81
C GLY A 121 -16.15 -0.02 -7.04
N TRP A 122 -17.10 -0.60 -6.30
CA TRP A 122 -16.91 -1.88 -5.62
C TRP A 122 -16.69 -3.03 -6.60
N ARG A 123 -17.50 -3.13 -7.65
CA ARG A 123 -17.32 -4.14 -8.70
C ARG A 123 -15.95 -4.07 -9.34
N ASN A 124 -15.53 -2.85 -9.70
CA ASN A 124 -14.23 -2.60 -10.31
C ASN A 124 -13.08 -3.00 -9.37
N LEU A 125 -13.22 -2.75 -8.07
CA LEU A 125 -12.24 -3.16 -7.07
C LEU A 125 -12.06 -4.68 -7.03
N PHE A 126 -13.16 -5.44 -6.94
CA PHE A 126 -13.13 -6.91 -6.95
C PHE A 126 -12.50 -7.46 -8.24
N GLN A 127 -12.93 -6.95 -9.40
CA GLN A 127 -12.41 -7.38 -10.70
C GLN A 127 -10.92 -7.11 -10.85
N LYS A 128 -10.46 -5.91 -10.47
CA LYS A 128 -9.03 -5.56 -10.52
C LYS A 128 -8.18 -6.42 -9.58
N ALA A 129 -8.75 -6.86 -8.47
CA ALA A 129 -8.11 -7.81 -7.56
C ALA A 129 -8.16 -9.28 -8.06
N GLY A 130 -8.73 -9.52 -9.24
CA GLY A 130 -8.79 -10.84 -9.87
C GLY A 130 -9.94 -11.71 -9.38
N PHE A 131 -11.00 -11.10 -8.87
CA PHE A 131 -12.21 -11.80 -8.47
C PHE A 131 -13.29 -11.70 -9.55
N GLU A 132 -13.99 -12.80 -9.76
CA GLU A 132 -15.24 -12.87 -10.52
C GLU A 132 -16.41 -12.83 -9.54
N ILE A 133 -17.29 -11.83 -9.66
CA ILE A 133 -18.48 -11.70 -8.83
C ILE A 133 -19.49 -12.79 -9.20
N GLN A 134 -19.91 -13.57 -8.21
CA GLN A 134 -20.86 -14.68 -8.37
C GLN A 134 -22.27 -14.27 -7.95
N VAL A 135 -22.39 -13.53 -6.84
CA VAL A 135 -23.68 -13.11 -6.28
C VAL A 135 -23.58 -11.67 -5.81
N GLU A 136 -24.62 -10.90 -6.10
CA GLU A 136 -24.84 -9.55 -5.58
C GLU A 136 -26.22 -9.48 -4.92
N LYS A 137 -26.30 -8.90 -3.74
CA LYS A 137 -27.55 -8.65 -3.02
C LYS A 137 -27.54 -7.24 -2.45
N PHE A 138 -28.71 -6.61 -2.49
CA PHE A 138 -28.98 -5.37 -1.78
C PHE A 138 -29.92 -5.70 -0.64
N PHE A 139 -29.64 -5.14 0.53
CA PHE A 139 -30.45 -5.34 1.72
C PHE A 139 -30.59 -4.02 2.47
N SER A 140 -31.82 -3.53 2.58
CA SER A 140 -32.13 -2.39 3.42
C SER A 140 -32.19 -2.85 4.87
N PHE A 141 -31.33 -2.29 5.71
CA PHE A 141 -31.33 -2.51 7.15
C PHE A 141 -31.67 -1.21 7.88
N THR A 142 -32.69 -1.24 8.73
CA THR A 142 -33.00 -0.14 9.65
C THR A 142 -32.51 -0.52 11.04
N GLU A 143 -31.65 0.32 11.62
CA GLU A 143 -31.09 0.08 12.95
C GLU A 143 -32.17 -0.02 14.03
N ARG A 144 -31.88 -0.76 15.11
CA ARG A 144 -32.77 -0.84 16.28
C ARG A 144 -32.66 0.43 17.13
N GLN A 145 -33.64 0.65 18.01
CA GLN A 145 -33.60 1.75 19.00
C GLN A 145 -32.24 1.75 19.75
N PRO A 146 -31.61 2.92 19.96
CA PRO A 146 -32.13 4.28 19.77
C PRO A 146 -31.99 4.88 18.35
N TYR A 147 -31.53 4.13 17.35
CA TYR A 147 -31.11 4.65 16.03
C TYR A 147 -32.12 4.39 14.90
N LYS A 148 -33.40 4.22 15.24
CA LYS A 148 -34.46 3.72 14.34
C LYS A 148 -34.72 4.56 13.07
N ASP A 149 -34.20 5.78 13.02
CA ASP A 149 -34.38 6.69 11.88
C ASP A 149 -33.21 6.63 10.88
N GLU A 150 -32.17 5.82 11.14
CA GLU A 150 -31.05 5.57 10.22
C GLU A 150 -31.33 4.28 9.42
N SER A 151 -31.71 4.45 8.15
CA SER A 151 -31.83 3.33 7.19
C SER A 151 -30.55 3.24 6.36
N GLN A 152 -29.98 2.03 6.31
CA GLN A 152 -28.76 1.73 5.58
C GLN A 152 -29.02 0.75 4.45
N GLU A 153 -28.42 1.01 3.29
CA GLU A 153 -28.38 0.06 2.18
C GLU A 153 -27.09 -0.76 2.27
N HIS A 154 -27.23 -2.06 2.50
CA HIS A 154 -26.11 -2.99 2.53
C HIS A 154 -25.95 -3.63 1.14
N TYR A 155 -24.81 -3.39 0.51
CA TYR A 155 -24.41 -4.05 -0.73
C TYR A 155 -23.51 -5.23 -0.39
N LEU A 156 -24.04 -6.43 -0.57
CA LEU A 156 -23.40 -7.68 -0.18
C LEU A 156 -22.98 -8.46 -1.43
N VAL A 157 -21.73 -8.93 -1.47
CA VAL A 157 -21.12 -9.53 -2.66
C VAL A 157 -20.43 -10.85 -2.31
N ILE A 158 -20.74 -11.91 -3.04
CA ILE A 158 -19.93 -13.15 -3.06
C ILE A 158 -19.15 -13.16 -4.36
N ALA A 159 -17.82 -13.24 -4.26
CA ALA A 159 -16.94 -13.28 -5.41
C ALA A 159 -15.88 -14.38 -5.27
N ARG A 160 -15.51 -15.00 -6.39
CA ARG A 160 -14.53 -16.08 -6.45
C ARG A 160 -13.23 -15.54 -7.04
N LYS A 161 -12.10 -15.81 -6.39
CA LYS A 161 -10.80 -15.49 -6.97
C LYS A 161 -10.51 -16.46 -8.12
N VAL A 162 -10.28 -15.93 -9.32
CA VAL A 162 -10.09 -16.71 -10.55
C VAL A 162 -8.67 -16.59 -11.13
N VAL A 163 -7.78 -15.89 -10.42
CA VAL A 163 -6.37 -15.71 -10.78
C VAL A 163 -5.45 -16.21 -9.67
N ASP A 164 -4.37 -16.90 -10.05
CA ASP A 164 -3.45 -17.55 -9.10
C ASP A 164 -2.46 -16.59 -8.42
N HIS A 165 -2.22 -15.40 -8.99
CA HIS A 165 -1.20 -14.45 -8.49
C HIS A 165 -1.80 -13.11 -8.04
N ALA A 166 -1.82 -12.89 -6.72
CA ALA A 166 -2.48 -11.73 -6.09
C ALA A 166 -1.74 -10.39 -6.24
N LEU A 167 -0.42 -10.41 -6.45
CA LEU A 167 0.44 -9.23 -6.28
C LEU A 167 0.60 -8.36 -7.55
N MET A 168 0.05 -8.78 -8.69
CA MET A 168 0.36 -8.19 -10.01
C MET A 168 -0.90 -7.75 -10.79
N GLY A 169 -1.99 -7.45 -10.09
CA GLY A 169 -3.13 -6.75 -10.71
C GLY A 169 -2.74 -5.35 -11.23
N PRO A 170 -3.62 -4.67 -11.98
CA PRO A 170 -5.04 -4.95 -12.11
C PRO A 170 -5.37 -6.05 -13.13
N TYR A 171 -6.46 -6.78 -12.87
CA TYR A 171 -7.06 -7.76 -13.79
C TYR A 171 -8.34 -7.24 -14.50
N PRO A 172 -8.62 -7.69 -15.74
CA PRO A 172 -7.68 -8.37 -16.64
C PRO A 172 -6.44 -7.49 -16.86
N LEU A 173 -5.30 -8.14 -17.11
CA LEU A 173 -4.05 -7.41 -17.31
C LEU A 173 -4.26 -6.35 -18.41
N PRO A 174 -3.71 -5.13 -18.23
CA PRO A 174 -3.83 -4.10 -19.25
C PRO A 174 -3.37 -4.66 -20.61
N THR A 175 -4.21 -4.53 -21.64
CA THR A 175 -3.86 -4.94 -23.01
C THR A 175 -2.79 -4.03 -23.63
N SER A 176 -2.45 -2.93 -22.95
CA SER A 176 -1.37 -2.03 -23.30
C SER A 176 -0.65 -1.54 -22.04
N TYR A 177 0.67 -1.39 -22.16
CA TYR A 177 1.50 -0.74 -21.14
C TYR A 177 1.06 0.72 -20.99
N ARG A 178 0.65 1.12 -19.78
CA ARG A 178 0.20 2.50 -19.49
C ARG A 178 1.33 3.53 -19.42
N GLY A 179 2.58 3.13 -19.70
CA GLY A 179 3.76 3.95 -19.44
C GLY A 179 4.20 3.88 -17.98
N PRO A 180 5.39 4.41 -17.66
CA PRO A 180 5.78 4.61 -16.26
C PRO A 180 4.76 5.55 -15.60
N HIS A 181 4.28 5.20 -14.40
CA HIS A 181 3.54 6.17 -13.61
C HIS A 181 4.46 7.38 -13.39
N PRO A 182 4.06 8.59 -13.83
CA PRO A 182 4.84 9.76 -13.49
C PRO A 182 4.84 9.87 -11.97
N LEU A 183 6.01 9.76 -11.38
CA LEU A 183 6.19 10.00 -9.95
C LEU A 183 5.70 11.43 -9.70
N SER A 184 4.63 11.57 -8.92
CA SER A 184 4.18 12.88 -8.45
C SER A 184 5.32 13.49 -7.64
N GLU A 185 5.80 14.66 -8.03
CA GLU A 185 6.88 15.36 -7.33
C GLU A 185 6.54 15.55 -5.83
N GLY A 186 5.28 15.90 -5.53
CA GLY A 186 4.78 16.04 -4.16
C GLY A 186 4.70 14.73 -3.35
N SER A 187 4.72 13.57 -4.01
CA SER A 187 4.80 12.25 -3.34
C SER A 187 6.22 11.70 -3.30
N TRP A 188 7.01 11.96 -4.34
CA TRP A 188 8.38 11.47 -4.46
C TRP A 188 9.34 12.22 -3.54
N ALA A 189 9.25 13.55 -3.46
CA ALA A 189 10.19 14.34 -2.66
C ALA A 189 10.20 13.92 -1.17
N PRO A 190 9.04 13.78 -0.48
CA PRO A 190 9.04 13.33 0.91
C PRO A 190 9.51 11.89 1.11
N PHE A 191 9.36 11.02 0.10
CA PHE A 191 9.88 9.66 0.15
C PHE A 191 11.41 9.65 -0.02
N ALA A 192 11.90 10.35 -1.05
CA ALA A 192 13.32 10.47 -1.33
C ALA A 192 14.10 11.12 -0.17
N GLU A 193 13.52 12.11 0.51
CA GLU A 193 14.10 12.72 1.72
C GLU A 193 14.26 11.75 2.90
N ARG A 194 13.42 10.70 2.96
CA ARG A 194 13.48 9.67 4.00
C ARG A 194 14.37 8.48 3.63
N LEU A 195 14.86 8.42 2.40
CA LEU A 195 15.86 7.44 2.01
C LEU A 195 17.19 7.83 2.66
N VAL A 196 17.54 7.09 3.70
CA VAL A 196 18.84 7.24 4.36
C VAL A 196 19.91 6.65 3.45
N ARG A 197 20.98 7.41 3.23
CA ARG A 197 22.16 6.98 2.45
C ARG A 197 23.34 6.82 3.39
N ASP A 198 23.23 5.88 4.34
CA ASP A 198 24.26 5.64 5.36
C ASP A 198 25.61 5.28 4.73
N GLU A 199 25.59 4.67 3.54
CA GLU A 199 26.78 4.33 2.78
C GLU A 199 27.54 5.56 2.23
N PHE A 200 26.90 6.73 2.13
CA PHE A 200 27.48 7.89 1.45
C PHE A 200 28.73 8.40 2.18
N ASP A 201 28.67 8.54 3.50
CA ASP A 201 29.80 9.02 4.29
C ASP A 201 30.91 7.98 4.36
N ALA A 202 30.56 6.69 4.51
CA ALA A 202 31.52 5.60 4.48
C ALA A 202 32.29 5.52 3.16
N VAL A 203 31.62 5.73 2.02
CA VAL A 203 32.27 5.80 0.71
C VAL A 203 33.23 6.99 0.64
N LEU A 204 32.83 8.17 1.13
CA LEU A 204 33.72 9.34 1.13
C LEU A 204 34.97 9.15 2.00
N ASP A 205 34.85 8.45 3.13
CA ASP A 205 35.97 8.18 4.02
C ASP A 205 36.96 7.17 3.39
N LEU A 206 36.44 6.15 2.69
CA LEU A 206 37.28 5.23 1.91
C LEU A 206 38.05 5.93 0.78
N LEU A 207 37.51 7.03 0.26
CA LEU A 207 38.10 7.79 -0.84
C LEU A 207 39.13 8.84 -0.41
N GLU A 208 39.25 9.14 0.89
CA GLU A 208 39.99 10.31 1.41
C GLU A 208 41.45 10.42 0.89
N ASN A 209 42.13 9.28 0.73
CA ASN A 209 43.53 9.23 0.31
C ASN A 209 43.74 9.14 -1.22
N ASN A 210 42.67 9.17 -2.01
CA ASN A 210 42.73 9.07 -3.47
C ASN A 210 42.70 10.45 -4.13
N GLN A 211 43.40 10.61 -5.26
CA GLN A 211 43.51 11.91 -5.95
C GLN A 211 42.69 11.96 -7.23
N ASN A 212 42.69 10.92 -8.06
CA ASN A 212 41.90 10.82 -9.27
C ASN A 212 40.79 9.79 -9.09
N ILE A 213 39.56 10.27 -8.87
CA ILE A 213 38.42 9.41 -8.54
C ILE A 213 37.35 9.55 -9.62
N LEU A 214 36.87 8.41 -10.14
CA LEU A 214 35.76 8.35 -11.09
C LEU A 214 34.46 7.90 -10.40
N ASP A 215 33.40 8.68 -10.54
CA ASP A 215 32.03 8.26 -10.21
C ASP A 215 31.28 7.80 -11.48
N VAL A 216 30.82 6.55 -11.47
CA VAL A 216 30.09 5.90 -12.57
C VAL A 216 28.60 5.88 -12.26
N GLY A 217 27.79 6.48 -13.14
CA GLY A 217 26.35 6.65 -12.90
C GLY A 217 26.08 7.77 -11.92
N SER A 218 26.75 8.91 -12.09
CA SER A 218 26.82 9.97 -11.08
C SER A 218 25.50 10.72 -10.84
N GLY A 219 24.46 10.48 -11.63
CA GLY A 219 23.13 11.06 -11.45
C GLY A 219 23.17 12.58 -11.53
N TYR A 220 22.83 13.27 -10.44
CA TYR A 220 22.92 14.74 -10.34
C TYR A 220 24.28 15.24 -9.81
N GLY A 221 25.26 14.35 -9.61
CA GLY A 221 26.63 14.70 -9.24
C GLY A 221 26.90 14.90 -7.74
N LYS A 222 26.02 14.40 -6.85
CA LYS A 222 26.19 14.59 -5.39
C LYS A 222 27.53 14.05 -4.88
N LEU A 223 27.92 12.84 -5.29
CA LEU A 223 29.17 12.21 -4.88
C LEU A 223 30.42 12.93 -5.44
N PRO A 224 30.55 13.20 -6.75
CA PRO A 224 31.74 13.85 -7.28
C PRO A 224 31.90 15.29 -6.79
N ILE A 225 30.81 16.01 -6.51
CA ILE A 225 30.86 17.32 -5.85
C ILE A 225 31.44 17.19 -4.43
N ALA A 226 31.02 16.18 -3.67
CA ALA A 226 31.53 15.94 -2.32
C ALA A 226 33.00 15.54 -2.32
N ILE A 227 33.42 14.69 -3.27
CA ILE A 227 34.84 14.32 -3.48
C ILE A 227 35.67 15.58 -3.79
N ALA A 228 35.20 16.42 -4.73
CA ALA A 228 35.90 17.64 -5.10
C ALA A 228 36.06 18.63 -3.93
N LYS A 229 35.07 18.68 -3.02
CA LYS A 229 35.14 19.51 -1.80
C LYS A 229 36.19 19.03 -0.80
N ARG A 230 36.50 17.73 -0.77
CA ARG A 230 37.54 17.13 0.09
C ARG A 230 38.96 17.22 -0.52
N GLY A 231 39.10 17.84 -1.69
CA GLY A 231 40.40 18.08 -2.33
C GLY A 231 40.82 17.04 -3.37
N GLY A 232 40.01 16.00 -3.60
CA GLY A 232 40.23 15.05 -4.69
C GLY A 232 39.86 15.63 -6.06
N THR A 233 40.55 15.21 -7.12
CA THR A 233 40.14 15.46 -8.51
C THR A 233 39.03 14.48 -8.90
N ALA A 234 37.79 14.95 -8.87
CA ALA A 234 36.62 14.16 -9.22
C ALA A 234 36.33 14.16 -10.72
N TYR A 235 36.04 12.98 -11.25
CA TYR A 235 35.54 12.73 -12.59
C TYR A 235 34.17 12.07 -12.49
N SER A 236 33.30 12.32 -13.45
CA SER A 236 31.98 11.67 -13.47
C SER A 236 31.57 11.25 -14.87
N ILE A 237 30.84 10.14 -14.94
CA ILE A 237 30.13 9.70 -16.14
C ILE A 237 28.68 9.38 -15.82
N GLU A 238 27.78 9.80 -16.70
CA GLU A 238 26.34 9.56 -16.62
C GLU A 238 25.82 9.40 -18.07
N PRO A 239 25.02 8.36 -18.38
CA PRO A 239 24.53 8.16 -19.74
C PRO A 239 23.42 9.17 -20.12
N ASN A 240 22.71 9.73 -19.14
CA ASN A 240 21.66 10.72 -19.38
C ASN A 240 22.24 12.12 -19.67
N ALA A 241 21.98 12.64 -20.87
CA ALA A 241 22.50 13.92 -21.34
C ALA A 241 22.00 15.15 -20.54
N GLU A 242 20.75 15.11 -20.06
CA GLU A 242 20.17 16.19 -19.25
C GLU A 242 20.87 16.29 -17.89
N ARG A 243 21.08 15.14 -17.24
CA ARG A 243 21.81 15.05 -15.97
C ARG A 243 23.26 15.50 -16.10
N ASN A 244 23.96 15.13 -17.17
CA ASN A 244 25.29 15.68 -17.47
C ASN A 244 25.26 17.21 -17.58
N SER A 245 24.28 17.75 -18.29
CA SER A 245 24.12 19.20 -18.47
C SER A 245 23.91 19.93 -17.14
N LEU A 246 23.15 19.32 -16.22
CA LEU A 246 22.95 19.84 -14.86
C LEU A 246 24.24 19.77 -14.03
N GLN A 247 24.95 18.64 -14.07
CA GLN A 247 26.24 18.50 -13.37
C GLN A 247 27.24 19.55 -13.86
N MET A 248 27.38 19.75 -15.17
CA MET A 248 28.30 20.76 -15.73
C MET A 248 27.96 22.19 -15.27
N LYS A 249 26.69 22.49 -15.00
CA LYS A 249 26.25 23.79 -14.46
C LYS A 249 26.58 23.98 -12.98
N HIS A 250 26.54 22.91 -12.18
CA HIS A 250 26.61 23.00 -10.72
C HIS A 250 27.92 22.50 -10.11
N ALA A 251 28.69 21.70 -10.86
CA ALA A 251 29.88 21.01 -10.38
C ALA A 251 31.15 21.56 -11.07
N HIS A 252 31.46 22.84 -10.84
CA HIS A 252 32.58 23.54 -11.49
C HIS A 252 33.96 22.89 -11.26
N ASN A 253 34.11 22.10 -10.19
CA ASN A 253 35.34 21.41 -9.83
C ASN A 253 35.29 19.90 -10.15
N VAL A 254 34.33 19.46 -10.97
CA VAL A 254 34.18 18.06 -11.40
C VAL A 254 34.39 17.97 -12.90
N LYS A 255 35.19 16.99 -13.34
CA LYS A 255 35.43 16.70 -14.75
C LYS A 255 34.36 15.74 -15.28
N VAL A 256 33.22 16.31 -15.67
CA VAL A 256 32.08 15.57 -16.22
C VAL A 256 32.36 15.12 -17.67
N ARG A 257 32.09 13.85 -17.99
CA ARG A 257 32.10 13.32 -19.35
C ARG A 257 30.84 12.51 -19.64
N VAL A 258 30.43 12.50 -20.91
CA VAL A 258 29.41 11.57 -21.39
C VAL A 258 30.04 10.18 -21.49
N GLY A 259 29.41 9.18 -20.87
CA GLY A 259 29.86 7.79 -20.87
C GLY A 259 28.88 6.90 -20.13
N SER A 260 29.09 5.59 -20.19
CA SER A 260 28.31 4.59 -19.46
C SER A 260 29.23 3.60 -18.75
N ALA A 261 28.67 2.76 -17.88
CA ALA A 261 29.46 1.75 -17.15
C ALA A 261 30.12 0.73 -18.11
N GLU A 262 29.47 0.44 -19.24
CA GLU A 262 29.91 -0.47 -20.29
C GLU A 262 30.93 0.18 -21.24
N ASN A 263 30.97 1.51 -21.30
CA ASN A 263 31.86 2.27 -22.18
C ASN A 263 32.42 3.51 -21.46
N ILE A 264 33.47 3.27 -20.68
CA ILE A 264 34.15 4.30 -19.89
C ILE A 264 35.09 5.12 -20.81
N PRO A 265 34.89 6.45 -20.96
CA PRO A 265 35.61 7.30 -21.93
C PRO A 265 36.96 7.79 -21.37
N PHE A 266 37.73 6.88 -20.77
CA PHE A 266 39.01 7.16 -20.13
C PHE A 266 40.00 6.01 -20.36
N PRO A 267 41.31 6.30 -20.46
CA PRO A 267 42.32 5.27 -20.59
C PRO A 267 42.47 4.45 -19.30
N ASP A 268 42.94 3.21 -19.45
CA ASP A 268 43.29 2.33 -18.34
C ASP A 268 44.35 2.94 -17.42
N GLY A 269 44.29 2.59 -16.14
CA GLY A 269 45.24 3.05 -15.12
C GLY A 269 45.14 4.53 -14.75
N LYS A 270 44.09 5.24 -15.21
CA LYS A 270 43.94 6.69 -14.95
C LYS A 270 43.50 7.04 -13.52
N PHE A 271 42.75 6.18 -12.85
CA PHE A 271 42.07 6.48 -11.60
C PHE A 271 42.67 5.67 -10.45
N ASP A 272 42.81 6.33 -9.29
CA ASP A 272 43.20 5.67 -8.05
C ASP A 272 42.02 4.88 -7.47
N ALA A 273 40.80 5.38 -7.70
CA ALA A 273 39.56 4.74 -7.32
C ALA A 273 38.43 4.97 -8.35
N VAL A 274 37.59 3.96 -8.53
CA VAL A 274 36.36 4.03 -9.33
C VAL A 274 35.20 3.59 -8.46
N VAL A 275 34.15 4.39 -8.40
CA VAL A 275 32.97 4.14 -7.57
C VAL A 275 31.74 4.01 -8.47
N ALA A 276 30.92 3.00 -8.19
CA ALA A 276 29.67 2.72 -8.86
C ALA A 276 28.58 2.53 -7.80
N MET A 277 27.96 3.63 -7.37
CA MET A 277 27.00 3.62 -6.27
C MET A 277 25.57 3.60 -6.81
N TRP A 278 24.83 2.51 -6.53
CA TRP A 278 23.43 2.33 -6.93
C TRP A 278 23.22 2.35 -8.45
N VAL A 279 24.21 1.92 -9.23
CA VAL A 279 24.14 1.89 -10.70
C VAL A 279 24.16 0.48 -11.30
N LEU A 280 24.86 -0.48 -10.68
CA LEU A 280 25.14 -1.79 -11.32
C LEU A 280 23.95 -2.75 -11.40
N HIS A 281 22.79 -2.37 -10.87
CA HIS A 281 21.56 -3.16 -10.96
C HIS A 281 20.68 -2.78 -12.17
N TYR A 282 21.08 -1.74 -12.92
CA TYR A 282 20.49 -1.36 -14.20
C TYR A 282 21.19 -2.10 -15.34
#